data_AF-A0A957XI39-F1
#
_entry.id   AF-A0A957XI39-F1
#
_cell.length_a   1.000
_cell.length_b   1.000
_cell.length_c   1.000
_cell.angle_alpha   90.00
_cell.angle_beta   90.00
_cell.angle_gamma   90.00
#
_symmetry.space_group_name_H-M   'P 1'
#
loop_
_entity.id
_entity.type
_entity.pdbx_description
1 polymer ?
#
loop_
_entity_poly.entity_id
_entity_poly.type
_entity_poly.pdbx_seq_one_letter_code
_entity_poly.pdbx_strand_id
1 'polypeptide(L)'
;MSQEEYRSIIYAGSEDRNREYKSSFPWDRSTHGSPIAKVTKSILAMGNLRDGGHIVFGVEEISESGTSFNPIGMQNQHLRTFSYDTIADFVRNYAEPYVTFNLDQITLDEKNFIVISVIGFEENPVVCKKSYDNILAEGTVYIRSRSGRPRSEPLTNYPDMRELLDLAIERGVRRFLETQARVGNIISSNDEEQFNQQLVDFS
;
A
#
# COMPACT_ATOMS: atom_id res chain seq x y z
N MET A 1 -7.30 13.96 0.47
CA MET A 1 -8.11 13.81 -0.75
C MET A 1 -9.32 14.74 -0.67
N SER A 2 -9.83 15.19 -1.80
CA SER A 2 -11.04 16.01 -1.93
C SER A 2 -12.31 15.15 -1.82
N GLN A 3 -13.46 15.78 -1.59
CA GLN A 3 -14.76 15.08 -1.57
C GLN A 3 -15.09 14.39 -2.89
N GLU A 4 -14.71 15.00 -4.02
CA GLU A 4 -14.92 14.41 -5.36
C GLU A 4 -14.04 13.16 -5.56
N GLU A 5 -12.81 13.18 -5.06
CA GLU A 5 -11.91 12.01 -5.07
C GLU A 5 -12.48 10.86 -4.24
N TYR A 6 -13.00 11.14 -3.04
CA TYR A 6 -13.67 10.10 -2.25
C TYR A 6 -14.90 9.55 -2.97
N ARG A 7 -15.71 10.41 -3.60
CA ARG A 7 -16.89 9.98 -4.35
C ARG A 7 -16.50 9.06 -5.51
N SER A 8 -15.45 9.40 -6.26
CA SER A 8 -15.00 8.59 -7.40
C SER A 8 -14.52 7.21 -6.97
N ILE A 9 -13.84 7.10 -5.82
CA ILE A 9 -13.35 5.83 -5.29
C ILE A 9 -14.49 5.01 -4.67
N ILE A 10 -15.43 5.63 -3.94
CA ILE A 10 -16.51 4.90 -3.24
C ILE A 10 -17.61 4.42 -4.21
N TYR A 11 -17.93 5.22 -5.23
CA TYR A 11 -19.04 4.95 -6.15
C TYR A 11 -18.60 4.37 -7.50
N ALA A 12 -17.35 3.92 -7.65
CA ALA A 12 -16.87 3.34 -8.91
C ALA A 12 -17.64 2.08 -9.34
N GLY A 13 -18.28 1.37 -8.40
CA GLY A 13 -19.16 0.23 -8.68
C GLY A 13 -18.45 -1.09 -9.04
N SER A 14 -17.12 -1.07 -9.20
CA SER A 14 -16.27 -2.24 -9.43
C SER A 14 -14.94 -2.12 -8.68
N GLU A 15 -14.30 -3.24 -8.38
CA GLU A 15 -12.91 -3.28 -7.90
C GLU A 15 -11.93 -3.24 -9.07
N ASP A 16 -10.72 -2.78 -8.77
CA ASP A 16 -9.57 -2.85 -9.68
C ASP A 16 -8.29 -3.09 -8.88
N ARG A 17 -7.13 -3.00 -9.52
CA ARG A 17 -5.85 -3.32 -8.88
C ARG A 17 -5.58 -2.46 -7.63
N ASN A 18 -5.96 -1.18 -7.64
CA ASN A 18 -5.71 -0.25 -6.54
C ASN A 18 -6.95 0.06 -5.70
N ARG A 19 -8.10 -0.60 -5.94
CA ARG A 19 -9.32 -0.45 -5.15
C ARG A 19 -9.88 -1.79 -4.68
N GLU A 20 -10.18 -1.86 -3.39
CA GLU A 20 -10.80 -3.00 -2.73
C GLU A 20 -12.03 -2.53 -1.94
N TYR A 21 -13.11 -3.28 -2.02
CA TYR A 21 -14.33 -3.06 -1.26
C TYR A 21 -14.49 -4.08 -0.13
N LYS A 22 -15.04 -3.60 0.98
CA LYS A 22 -15.39 -4.40 2.14
C LYS A 22 -16.77 -3.99 2.64
N SER A 23 -17.57 -4.99 3.00
CA SER A 23 -18.80 -4.76 3.74
C SER A 23 -18.48 -4.25 5.15
N SER A 24 -19.51 -3.76 5.85
CA SER A 24 -19.34 -3.27 7.22
C SER A 24 -19.17 -4.43 8.20
N PHE A 25 -18.08 -4.43 8.96
CA PHE A 25 -17.85 -5.33 10.10
C PHE A 25 -17.02 -4.61 11.17
N PRO A 26 -17.05 -5.02 12.45
CA PRO A 26 -16.27 -4.37 13.50
C PRO A 26 -14.79 -4.76 13.42
N TRP A 27 -13.90 -3.79 13.65
CA TRP A 27 -12.46 -4.03 13.83
C TRP A 27 -12.16 -4.59 15.22
N ASP A 28 -12.59 -5.83 15.44
CA ASP A 28 -12.37 -6.57 16.68
C ASP A 28 -11.67 -7.89 16.38
N ARG A 29 -10.42 -8.04 16.83
CA ARG A 29 -9.62 -9.24 16.60
C ARG A 29 -10.24 -10.50 17.20
N SER A 30 -10.94 -10.38 18.32
CA SER A 30 -11.50 -11.52 19.04
C SER A 30 -12.65 -12.19 18.27
N THR A 31 -13.39 -11.41 17.49
CA THR A 31 -14.57 -11.87 16.75
C THR A 31 -14.34 -11.88 15.23
N HIS A 32 -13.45 -11.03 14.70
CA HIS A 32 -13.25 -10.78 13.27
C HIS A 32 -11.78 -10.87 12.83
N GLY A 33 -10.96 -11.66 13.54
CA GLY A 33 -9.54 -11.83 13.21
C GLY A 33 -9.25 -12.26 11.77
N SER A 34 -10.06 -13.17 11.20
CA SER A 34 -9.92 -13.61 9.79
C SER A 34 -10.24 -12.50 8.78
N PRO A 35 -11.40 -11.80 8.86
CA PRO A 35 -11.64 -10.60 8.05
C PRO A 35 -10.54 -9.53 8.17
N ILE A 36 -10.07 -9.25 9.39
CA ILE A 36 -8.98 -8.29 9.64
C ILE A 36 -7.67 -8.74 8.98
N ALA A 37 -7.34 -10.04 9.06
CA ALA A 37 -6.17 -10.59 8.38
C ALA A 37 -6.27 -10.48 6.85
N LYS A 38 -7.47 -10.64 6.27
CA LYS A 38 -7.70 -10.40 4.83
C LYS A 38 -7.50 -8.93 4.45
N VAL A 39 -7.99 -7.99 5.27
CA VAL A 39 -7.72 -6.56 5.06
C VAL A 39 -6.22 -6.28 5.15
N THR A 40 -5.56 -6.83 6.16
CA THR A 40 -4.10 -6.69 6.34
C THR A 40 -3.35 -7.21 5.12
N LYS A 41 -3.74 -8.37 4.56
CA LYS A 41 -3.19 -8.90 3.31
C LYS A 41 -3.33 -7.91 2.15
N SER A 42 -4.48 -7.25 2.04
CA SER A 42 -4.69 -6.20 1.03
C SER A 42 -3.84 -4.96 1.28
N ILE A 43 -3.63 -4.55 2.53
CA ILE A 43 -2.71 -3.45 2.87
C ILE A 43 -1.27 -3.81 2.48
N LEU A 44 -0.79 -5.02 2.78
CA LEU A 44 0.55 -5.47 2.36
C LEU A 44 0.66 -5.50 0.82
N ALA A 45 -0.36 -6.01 0.14
CA ALA A 45 -0.38 -6.11 -1.32
C ALA A 45 -0.40 -4.75 -2.01
N MET A 46 -1.21 -3.81 -1.51
CA MET A 46 -1.27 -2.45 -2.02
C MET A 46 -0.01 -1.65 -1.67
N GLY A 47 0.63 -1.92 -0.52
CA GLY A 47 1.94 -1.34 -0.19
C GLY A 47 3.03 -1.68 -1.20
N ASN A 48 2.88 -2.81 -1.91
CA ASN A 48 3.76 -3.23 -3.01
C ASN A 48 3.37 -2.69 -4.39
N LEU A 49 2.36 -1.82 -4.49
CA LEU A 49 2.03 -1.10 -5.71
C LEU A 49 2.81 0.22 -5.81
N ARG A 50 2.97 0.71 -7.04
CA ARG A 50 3.58 2.02 -7.32
C ARG A 50 2.84 3.15 -6.61
N ASP A 51 1.52 3.21 -6.77
CA ASP A 51 0.70 4.30 -6.24
C ASP A 51 -0.09 3.89 -4.99
N GLY A 52 0.19 2.71 -4.43
CA GLY A 52 -0.58 2.20 -3.32
C GLY A 52 -2.00 1.77 -3.73
N GLY A 53 -2.98 2.07 -2.88
CA GLY A 53 -4.39 1.80 -3.19
C GLY A 53 -5.34 2.18 -2.06
N HIS A 54 -6.63 1.93 -2.28
CA HIS A 54 -7.71 2.28 -1.36
C HIS A 54 -8.53 1.03 -1.00
N ILE A 55 -8.74 0.84 0.30
CA ILE A 55 -9.69 -0.14 0.82
C ILE A 55 -10.86 0.64 1.39
N VAL A 56 -12.05 0.43 0.82
CA VAL A 56 -13.27 1.16 1.19
C VAL A 56 -14.24 0.22 1.91
N PHE A 57 -14.64 0.61 3.11
CA PHE A 57 -15.63 -0.10 3.91
C PHE A 57 -17.00 0.55 3.83
N GLY A 58 -18.04 -0.28 3.90
CA GLY A 58 -19.44 0.15 3.71
C GLY A 58 -19.92 -0.08 2.29
N VAL A 59 -19.30 -0.99 1.56
CA VAL A 59 -19.66 -1.34 0.19
C VAL A 59 -19.90 -2.85 0.11
N GLU A 60 -21.08 -3.24 -0.37
CA GLU A 60 -21.49 -4.63 -0.49
C GLU A 60 -21.37 -5.14 -1.92
N GLU A 61 -20.96 -6.39 -2.05
CA GLU A 61 -20.98 -7.11 -3.32
C GLU A 61 -22.42 -7.53 -3.64
N ILE A 62 -22.91 -7.18 -4.83
CA ILE A 62 -24.31 -7.41 -5.23
C ILE A 62 -24.47 -8.39 -6.39
N SER A 63 -23.38 -8.79 -7.05
CA SER A 63 -23.44 -9.77 -8.14
C SER A 63 -22.89 -11.12 -7.69
N GLU A 64 -23.54 -12.21 -8.12
CA GLU A 64 -23.03 -13.58 -7.92
C GLU A 64 -21.64 -13.79 -8.55
N SER A 65 -21.29 -12.95 -9.54
CA SER A 65 -19.98 -12.95 -10.21
C SER A 65 -18.86 -12.27 -9.41
N GLY A 66 -19.20 -11.51 -8.36
CA GLY A 66 -18.27 -10.71 -7.55
C GLY A 66 -17.58 -9.58 -8.30
N THR A 67 -18.33 -8.87 -9.13
CA THR A 67 -17.80 -7.79 -9.98
C THR A 67 -18.55 -6.48 -9.81
N SER A 68 -19.72 -6.48 -9.18
CA SER A 68 -20.56 -5.30 -8.99
C SER A 68 -20.79 -5.04 -7.52
N PHE A 69 -20.66 -3.76 -7.15
CA PHE A 69 -20.62 -3.32 -5.77
C PHE A 69 -21.58 -2.16 -5.53
N ASN A 70 -22.25 -2.18 -4.37
CA ASN A 70 -23.22 -1.19 -3.96
C ASN A 70 -22.77 -0.49 -2.65
N PRO A 71 -22.52 0.82 -2.66
CA PRO A 71 -22.16 1.58 -1.47
C PRO A 71 -23.39 1.80 -0.57
N ILE A 72 -23.45 1.04 0.53
CA ILE A 72 -24.56 1.06 1.49
C ILE A 72 -24.22 1.84 2.78
N GLY A 73 -22.94 2.10 3.03
CA GLY A 73 -22.43 2.73 4.25
C GLY A 73 -22.09 1.74 5.37
N MET A 74 -21.43 2.27 6.39
CA MET A 74 -21.03 1.56 7.60
C MET A 74 -22.17 1.52 8.61
N GLN A 75 -22.32 0.40 9.32
CA GLN A 75 -23.12 0.38 10.54
C GLN A 75 -22.44 1.22 11.62
N ASN A 76 -23.20 2.08 12.31
CA ASN A 76 -22.66 3.00 13.32
C ASN A 76 -21.89 2.30 14.44
N GLN A 77 -22.31 1.10 14.83
CA GLN A 77 -21.62 0.29 15.85
C GLN A 77 -20.25 -0.20 15.38
N HIS A 78 -20.13 -0.59 14.09
CA HIS A 78 -18.86 -1.02 13.50
C HIS A 78 -17.93 0.17 13.31
N LEU A 79 -18.46 1.30 12.84
CA LEU A 79 -17.70 2.52 12.59
C LEU A 79 -16.86 2.95 13.81
N ARG A 80 -17.44 2.86 15.01
CA ARG A 80 -16.78 3.23 16.28
C ARG A 80 -15.58 2.35 16.65
N THR A 81 -15.43 1.19 16.03
CA THR A 81 -14.31 0.28 16.28
C THR A 81 -13.07 0.59 15.44
N PHE A 82 -13.22 1.44 14.41
CA PHE A 82 -12.10 1.82 13.55
C PHE A 82 -11.34 2.99 14.15
N SER A 83 -10.04 2.79 14.36
CA SER A 83 -9.09 3.87 14.66
C SER A 83 -7.77 3.58 13.95
N TYR A 84 -7.03 4.64 13.65
CA TYR A 84 -5.73 4.51 13.00
C TYR A 84 -4.80 3.61 13.81
N ASP A 85 -4.69 3.88 15.11
CA ASP A 85 -3.77 3.18 16.02
C ASP A 85 -4.05 1.68 16.07
N THR A 86 -5.32 1.28 16.24
CA THR A 86 -5.68 -0.16 16.34
C THR A 86 -5.40 -0.90 15.04
N ILE A 87 -5.63 -0.26 13.88
CA ILE A 87 -5.33 -0.84 12.57
C ILE A 87 -3.81 -0.92 12.39
N ALA A 88 -3.09 0.18 12.66
CA ALA A 88 -1.65 0.27 12.49
C ALA A 88 -0.91 -0.74 13.37
N ASP A 89 -1.32 -0.89 14.63
CA ASP A 89 -0.75 -1.87 15.56
C ASP A 89 -0.98 -3.30 15.07
N PHE A 90 -2.16 -3.62 14.54
CA PHE A 90 -2.40 -4.92 13.95
C PHE A 90 -1.51 -5.15 12.73
N VAL A 91 -1.50 -4.22 11.77
CA VAL A 91 -0.74 -4.35 10.50
C VAL A 91 0.76 -4.44 10.75
N ARG A 92 1.32 -3.66 11.69
CA ARG A 92 2.75 -3.64 12.04
C ARG A 92 3.27 -5.01 12.49
N ASN A 93 2.41 -5.83 13.11
CA ASN A 93 2.77 -7.19 13.50
C ASN A 93 3.07 -8.12 12.31
N TYR A 94 2.61 -7.76 11.11
CA TYR A 94 2.75 -8.58 9.90
C TYR A 94 3.61 -7.92 8.81
N ALA A 95 3.85 -6.61 8.84
CA ALA A 95 4.60 -5.90 7.80
C ALA A 95 6.08 -5.71 8.13
N GLU A 96 6.99 -6.02 7.20
CA GLU A 96 8.41 -5.65 7.25
C GLU A 96 8.94 -5.31 5.84
N PRO A 97 9.39 -4.07 5.56
CA PRO A 97 9.27 -2.87 6.39
C PRO A 97 7.81 -2.50 6.72
N TYR A 98 7.61 -1.49 7.58
CA TYR A 98 6.25 -1.03 7.89
C TYR A 98 5.54 -0.47 6.63
N VAL A 99 4.21 -0.64 6.58
CA VAL A 99 3.37 -0.03 5.54
C VAL A 99 2.88 1.34 6.03
N THR A 100 2.95 2.34 5.16
CA THR A 100 2.36 3.66 5.39
C THR A 100 0.95 3.71 4.81
N PHE A 101 -0.01 4.20 5.58
CA PHE A 101 -1.39 4.41 5.12
C PHE A 101 -2.05 5.54 5.90
N ASN A 102 -3.16 6.07 5.38
CA ASN A 102 -4.07 6.97 6.07
C ASN A 102 -5.41 6.29 6.32
N LEU A 103 -6.12 6.72 7.37
CA LEU A 103 -7.47 6.29 7.68
C LEU A 103 -8.40 7.49 7.68
N ASP A 104 -9.35 7.51 6.76
CA ASP A 104 -10.30 8.59 6.61
C ASP A 104 -11.72 8.09 6.86
N GLN A 105 -12.45 8.78 7.73
CA GLN A 105 -13.89 8.60 7.91
C GLN A 105 -14.62 9.65 7.09
N ILE A 106 -15.43 9.21 6.13
CA ILE A 106 -16.05 10.08 5.13
C ILE A 106 -17.56 9.91 5.15
N THR A 107 -18.29 11.01 5.12
CA THR A 107 -19.75 11.02 4.96
C THR A 107 -20.09 11.49 3.55
N LEU A 108 -20.77 10.64 2.78
CA LEU A 108 -21.29 10.94 1.43
C LEU A 108 -22.73 10.45 1.33
N ASP A 109 -23.62 11.29 0.79
CA ASP A 109 -25.04 10.98 0.62
C ASP A 109 -25.67 10.38 1.90
N GLU A 110 -25.39 11.03 3.04
CA GLU A 110 -25.84 10.64 4.40
C GLU A 110 -25.33 9.28 4.92
N LYS A 111 -24.41 8.64 4.20
CA LYS A 111 -23.78 7.37 4.57
C LYS A 111 -22.35 7.60 5.03
N ASN A 112 -21.95 6.89 6.08
CA ASN A 112 -20.56 6.91 6.57
C ASN A 112 -19.75 5.79 5.93
N PHE A 113 -18.52 6.08 5.55
CA PHE A 113 -17.56 5.14 4.99
C PHE A 113 -16.24 5.25 5.74
N ILE A 114 -15.47 4.17 5.73
CA ILE A 114 -14.06 4.19 6.10
C ILE A 114 -13.24 3.95 4.84
N VAL A 115 -12.23 4.78 4.62
CA VAL A 115 -11.28 4.64 3.53
C VAL A 115 -9.88 4.48 4.11
N ILE A 116 -9.24 3.35 3.86
CA ILE A 116 -7.83 3.13 4.15
C ILE A 116 -7.06 3.43 2.87
N SER A 117 -6.31 4.52 2.85
CA SER A 117 -5.46 4.92 1.71
C SER A 117 -4.04 4.45 1.96
N VAL A 118 -3.69 3.31 1.37
CA VAL A 118 -2.37 2.68 1.45
C VAL A 118 -1.41 3.39 0.50
N ILE A 119 -0.22 3.70 0.99
CA ILE A 119 0.85 4.33 0.22
C ILE A 119 1.85 3.25 -0.18
N GLY A 120 2.33 3.30 -1.42
CA GLY A 120 3.39 2.39 -1.89
C GLY A 120 4.67 2.55 -1.06
N PHE A 121 5.45 1.47 -0.92
CA PHE A 121 6.70 1.48 -0.14
C PHE A 121 7.69 2.58 -0.57
N GLU A 122 8.52 3.09 0.32
CA GLU A 122 9.44 4.18 -0.06
C GLU A 122 10.70 3.65 -0.77
N GLU A 123 11.26 2.55 -0.26
CA GLU A 123 12.55 2.03 -0.71
C GLU A 123 12.50 0.53 -0.99
N ASN A 124 12.10 -0.26 0.01
CA ASN A 124 12.09 -1.72 -0.08
C ASN A 124 10.66 -2.28 -0.12
N PRO A 125 10.38 -3.30 -0.94
CA PRO A 125 9.11 -4.01 -0.91
C PRO A 125 8.73 -4.51 0.48
N VAL A 126 7.43 -4.52 0.76
CA VAL A 126 6.87 -5.00 2.01
C VAL A 126 6.71 -6.51 1.97
N VAL A 127 7.32 -7.18 2.93
CA VAL A 127 7.24 -8.62 3.16
C VAL A 127 6.35 -8.90 4.36
N CYS A 128 5.57 -9.98 4.29
CA CYS A 128 4.84 -10.46 5.45
C CYS A 128 5.80 -11.16 6.42
N LYS A 129 6.01 -10.62 7.63
CA LYS A 129 6.95 -11.16 8.61
C LYS A 129 6.35 -12.15 9.63
N LYS A 130 5.06 -12.48 9.49
CA LYS A 130 4.37 -13.39 10.42
C LYS A 130 3.19 -14.07 9.75
N SER A 131 2.95 -15.33 10.10
CA SER A 131 1.77 -16.07 9.62
C SER A 131 0.50 -15.75 10.45
N TYR A 132 -0.67 -15.84 9.80
CA TYR A 132 -1.99 -15.84 10.44
C TYR A 132 -2.87 -16.87 9.73
N ASP A 133 -3.20 -17.94 10.45
CA ASP A 133 -3.94 -19.09 9.94
C ASP A 133 -3.44 -19.50 8.54
N ASN A 134 -4.34 -19.60 7.57
CA ASN A 134 -4.05 -19.86 6.15
C ASN A 134 -4.18 -18.60 5.27
N ILE A 135 -4.22 -17.41 5.87
CA ILE A 135 -4.50 -16.13 5.18
C ILE A 135 -3.20 -15.38 4.89
N LEU A 136 -2.38 -15.22 5.93
CA LEU A 136 -1.06 -14.59 5.90
C LEU A 136 0.02 -15.65 6.15
N ALA A 137 1.13 -15.55 5.43
CA ALA A 137 2.25 -16.48 5.50
C ALA A 137 3.56 -15.69 5.63
N GLU A 138 4.36 -16.06 6.62
CA GLU A 138 5.67 -15.48 6.85
C GLU A 138 6.60 -15.62 5.63
N GLY A 139 7.44 -14.61 5.40
CA GLY A 139 8.34 -14.50 4.26
C GLY A 139 7.65 -14.20 2.92
N THR A 140 6.32 -14.07 2.90
CA THR A 140 5.56 -13.90 1.66
C THR A 140 5.42 -12.44 1.28
N VAL A 141 5.78 -12.10 0.05
CA VAL A 141 5.41 -10.84 -0.58
C VAL A 141 4.01 -10.99 -1.17
N TYR A 142 3.09 -10.13 -0.76
CA TYR A 142 1.76 -10.04 -1.36
C TYR A 142 1.74 -8.95 -2.42
N ILE A 143 1.03 -9.20 -3.52
CA ILE A 143 0.86 -8.27 -4.63
C ILE A 143 -0.59 -8.27 -5.11
N ARG A 144 -0.97 -7.22 -5.85
CA ARG A 144 -2.19 -7.19 -6.64
C ARG A 144 -1.77 -7.52 -8.08
N SER A 145 -2.12 -8.70 -8.60
CA SER A 145 -1.66 -9.09 -9.93
C SER A 145 -2.25 -8.19 -11.01
N ARG A 146 -1.50 -8.01 -12.10
CA ARG A 146 -2.01 -7.38 -13.32
C ARG A 146 -2.98 -8.27 -14.10
N SER A 147 -2.97 -9.57 -13.83
CA SER A 147 -3.75 -10.55 -14.57
C SER A 147 -4.87 -11.16 -13.72
N GLY A 148 -6.04 -11.32 -14.34
CA GLY A 148 -7.20 -11.91 -13.68
C GLY A 148 -7.96 -10.94 -12.78
N ARG A 149 -8.74 -11.50 -11.84
CA ARG A 149 -9.57 -10.70 -10.94
C ARG A 149 -8.71 -9.94 -9.92
N PRO A 150 -9.04 -8.68 -9.60
CA PRO A 150 -8.37 -7.92 -8.56
C PRO A 150 -8.43 -8.69 -7.23
N ARG A 151 -7.27 -9.19 -6.78
CA ARG A 151 -7.15 -9.88 -5.49
C ARG A 151 -5.74 -9.76 -4.95
N SER A 152 -5.62 -9.82 -3.64
CA SER A 152 -4.34 -9.81 -2.93
C SER A 152 -3.81 -11.23 -2.84
N GLU A 153 -2.68 -11.52 -3.47
CA GLU A 153 -2.15 -12.88 -3.59
C GLU A 153 -0.63 -12.97 -3.41
N PRO A 154 -0.10 -14.15 -3.06
CA PRO A 154 1.35 -14.36 -2.99
C PRO A 154 2.00 -14.07 -4.35
N LEU A 155 3.13 -13.39 -4.33
CA LEU A 155 3.96 -13.20 -5.52
C LEU A 155 4.58 -14.53 -5.94
N THR A 156 4.08 -15.11 -7.03
CA THR A 156 4.53 -16.42 -7.54
C THR A 156 4.91 -16.42 -9.02
N ASN A 157 4.57 -15.36 -9.76
CA ASN A 157 4.80 -15.28 -11.20
C ASN A 157 5.87 -14.24 -11.55
N TYR A 158 6.53 -14.50 -12.68
CA TYR A 158 7.64 -13.68 -13.16
C TYR A 158 7.26 -12.25 -13.56
N PRO A 159 6.16 -12.00 -14.30
CA PRO A 159 5.76 -10.64 -14.66
C PRO A 159 5.57 -9.70 -13.46
N ASP A 160 4.84 -10.14 -12.44
CA ASP A 160 4.60 -9.34 -11.24
C ASP A 160 5.89 -9.18 -10.42
N MET A 161 6.80 -10.17 -10.44
CA MET A 161 8.09 -10.09 -9.75
C MET A 161 9.00 -9.06 -10.40
N ARG A 162 9.09 -9.08 -11.73
CA ARG A 162 9.86 -8.10 -12.49
C ARG A 162 9.35 -6.68 -12.21
N GLU A 163 8.04 -6.45 -12.25
CA GLU A 163 7.45 -5.15 -11.96
C GLU A 163 7.83 -4.65 -10.56
N LEU A 164 7.78 -5.53 -9.55
CA LEU A 164 8.13 -5.17 -8.18
C LEU A 164 9.62 -4.82 -8.04
N LEU A 165 10.50 -5.59 -8.67
CA LEU A 165 11.94 -5.34 -8.65
C LEU A 165 12.31 -4.05 -9.37
N ASP A 166 11.72 -3.81 -10.55
CA ASP A 166 11.90 -2.57 -11.30
C ASP A 166 11.49 -1.36 -10.44
N LEU A 167 10.34 -1.45 -9.76
CA LEU A 167 9.87 -0.41 -8.84
C LEU A 167 10.83 -0.17 -7.66
N ALA A 168 11.37 -1.25 -7.07
CA ALA A 168 12.33 -1.15 -5.98
C ALA A 168 13.65 -0.50 -6.44
N ILE A 169 14.15 -0.87 -7.62
CA ILE A 169 15.35 -0.28 -8.21
C ILE A 169 15.14 1.22 -8.48
N GLU A 170 14.03 1.60 -9.13
CA GLU A 170 13.70 3.00 -9.40
C GLU A 170 13.66 3.84 -8.10
N ARG A 171 13.03 3.31 -7.05
CA ARG A 171 12.94 3.98 -5.74
C ARG A 171 14.30 4.08 -5.05
N GLY A 172 15.10 3.02 -5.09
CA GLY A 172 16.47 3.03 -4.56
C GLY A 172 17.37 4.04 -5.26
N VAL A 173 17.33 4.12 -6.59
CA VAL A 173 18.09 5.11 -7.38
C VAL A 173 17.65 6.53 -7.03
N ARG A 174 16.34 6.79 -6.93
CA ARG A 174 15.83 8.10 -6.50
C ARG A 174 16.37 8.48 -5.13
N ARG A 175 16.28 7.57 -4.16
CA ARG A 175 16.75 7.79 -2.78
C ARG A 175 18.26 8.07 -2.72
N PHE A 176 19.05 7.36 -3.53
CA PHE A 176 20.47 7.58 -3.66
C PHE A 176 20.78 9.00 -4.17
N LEU A 177 20.15 9.43 -5.27
CA LEU A 177 20.34 10.76 -5.86
C LEU A 177 19.92 11.88 -4.89
N GLU A 178 18.79 11.74 -4.21
CA GLU A 178 18.35 12.69 -3.17
C GLU A 178 19.36 12.79 -2.03
N THR A 179 19.97 11.66 -1.65
CA THR A 179 20.98 11.62 -0.58
C THR A 179 22.28 12.28 -1.03
N GLN A 180 22.74 12.01 -2.26
CA GLN A 180 23.90 12.69 -2.84
C GLN A 180 23.71 14.21 -2.88
N ALA A 181 22.53 14.68 -3.31
CA ALA A 181 22.22 16.11 -3.34
C ALA A 181 22.24 16.76 -1.94
N ARG A 182 21.76 16.06 -0.91
CA ARG A 182 21.78 16.55 0.49
C ARG A 182 23.18 16.57 1.11
N VAL A 183 24.00 15.57 0.81
CA VAL A 183 25.36 15.44 1.37
C VAL A 183 26.35 16.36 0.64
N GLY A 184 26.00 16.83 -0.57
CA GLY A 184 26.88 17.62 -1.43
C GLY A 184 27.85 16.73 -2.21
N ASN A 185 28.41 17.27 -3.29
CA ASN A 185 29.47 16.59 -4.06
C ASN A 185 30.75 16.52 -3.21
N ILE A 186 30.91 15.46 -2.42
CA ILE A 186 32.20 15.12 -1.79
C ILE A 186 33.26 14.79 -2.88
N ILE A 187 32.86 14.64 -4.14
CA ILE A 187 33.71 14.19 -5.25
C ILE A 187 34.41 15.35 -6.00
N SER A 188 34.10 16.63 -5.75
CA SER A 188 34.67 17.72 -6.55
C SER A 188 36.06 18.22 -6.12
N SER A 189 36.70 17.64 -5.09
CA SER A 189 38.03 18.11 -4.65
C SER A 189 39.21 17.47 -5.39
N ASN A 190 39.02 16.35 -6.09
CA ASN A 190 40.13 15.67 -6.76
C ASN A 190 40.39 16.15 -8.21
N ASP A 191 39.35 16.54 -8.95
CA ASP A 191 39.52 16.87 -10.37
C ASP A 191 40.21 18.23 -10.57
N GLU A 192 39.93 19.20 -9.71
CA GLU A 192 40.58 20.52 -9.75
C GLU A 192 42.04 20.45 -9.26
N GLU A 193 42.32 19.63 -8.24
CA GLU A 193 43.69 19.36 -7.79
C GLU A 193 44.50 18.55 -8.81
N GLN A 194 43.91 17.53 -9.46
CA GLN A 194 44.58 16.76 -10.52
C GLN A 194 44.82 17.60 -11.78
N PHE A 195 43.88 18.48 -12.15
CA PHE A 195 44.06 19.41 -13.26
C PHE A 195 45.19 20.41 -12.98
N ASN A 196 45.24 20.96 -11.75
CA ASN A 196 46.30 21.88 -11.35
C ASN A 196 47.67 21.18 -11.22
N GLN A 197 47.74 19.94 -10.76
CA GLN A 197 48.98 19.15 -10.75
C GLN A 197 49.49 18.88 -12.18
N GLN A 198 48.61 18.54 -13.11
CA GLN A 198 49.00 18.35 -14.51
C GLN A 198 49.54 19.64 -15.15
N LEU A 199 48.98 20.80 -14.83
CA LEU A 199 49.49 22.09 -15.33
C LEU A 199 50.90 22.42 -14.83
N VAL A 200 51.27 21.97 -13.63
CA VAL A 200 52.62 22.16 -13.06
C VAL A 200 53.65 21.20 -13.68
N ASP A 201 53.24 19.99 -14.07
CA ASP A 201 54.14 19.01 -14.72
C ASP A 201 54.48 19.36 -16.19
N PHE A 202 53.75 20.31 -16.81
CA PHE A 202 53.99 20.80 -18.18
C PHE A 202 54.77 22.12 -18.24
N SER A 203 55.19 22.69 -17.10
CA SER A 203 56.01 23.92 -16.99
C SER A 203 57.44 23.64 -16.55
#